data_AF-H9FLA9-F1
#
_entry.id   AF-H9FLA9-F1
#
_cell.length_a   1.000
_cell.length_b   1.000
_cell.length_c   1.000
_cell.angle_alpha   90.00
_cell.angle_beta   90.00
_cell.angle_gamma   90.00
#
_symmetry.space_group_name_H-M   'P 1'
#
loop_
_entity.id
_entity.type
_entity.pdbx_description
1 polymer ?
#
loop_
_entity_poly.entity_id
_entity_poly.type
_entity_poly.pdbx_seq_one_letter_code
_entity_poly.pdbx_strand_id
1 'polypeptide(L)'
;EVYVGAVNRIYKLSGNLTLLRAHVTGPVEDNEKCYPPPSVQSCPHGLGSTDNVNKLLLLDYAANRLLACGSASQGICQFLRLDDLFKL
;
A
#
# COMPACT_ATOMS: atom_id res chain seq x y z
N GLU A 1 -17.09 -9.30 2.76
CA GLU A 1 -16.37 -8.02 2.88
C GLU A 1 -15.83 -7.64 1.52
N VAL A 2 -15.57 -6.36 1.27
CA VAL A 2 -15.01 -5.87 0.01
C VAL A 2 -13.70 -5.14 0.30
N TYR A 3 -12.64 -5.52 -0.39
CA TYR A 3 -11.33 -4.87 -0.30
C TYR A 3 -11.09 -4.06 -1.57
N VAL A 4 -10.72 -2.79 -1.42
CA VAL A 4 -10.50 -1.87 -2.54
C VAL A 4 -9.08 -1.34 -2.48
N GLY A 5 -8.30 -1.64 -3.51
CA GLY A 5 -6.99 -1.03 -3.74
C GLY A 5 -7.18 0.27 -4.50
N ALA A 6 -6.64 1.36 -3.97
CA ALA A 6 -6.72 2.69 -4.56
C ALA A 6 -5.35 3.36 -4.58
N VAL A 7 -5.28 4.55 -5.17
CA VAL A 7 -4.10 5.43 -5.00
C VAL A 7 -4.08 5.91 -3.54
N ASN A 8 -2.91 5.78 -2.91
CA ASN A 8 -2.61 6.21 -1.53
C ASN A 8 -3.41 5.54 -0.41
N ARG A 9 -4.33 4.62 -0.72
CA ARG A 9 -5.21 3.99 0.26
C ARG A 9 -5.59 2.56 -0.11
N ILE A 10 -5.84 1.78 0.93
CA ILE A 10 -6.52 0.48 0.84
C ILE A 10 -7.74 0.55 1.76
N TYR A 11 -8.90 0.16 1.26
CA TYR A 11 -10.14 0.19 2.01
C TYR A 11 -10.66 -1.21 2.28
N LYS A 12 -11.27 -1.37 3.46
CA LYS A 12 -12.13 -2.49 3.81
C LYS A 12 -13.53 -1.96 3.97
N LEU A 13 -14.46 -2.53 3.23
CA LEU A 13 -15.87 -2.16 3.21
C LEU A 13 -16.74 -3.37 3.61
N SER A 14 -17.91 -3.08 4.16
CA SER A 14 -18.98 -4.07 4.32
C SER A 14 -19.59 -4.46 2.96
N GLY A 15 -20.47 -5.47 2.95
CA GLY A 15 -21.14 -5.92 1.72
C GLY A 15 -22.03 -4.86 1.05
N ASN A 16 -22.52 -3.87 1.81
CA ASN A 16 -23.27 -2.71 1.31
C ASN A 16 -22.38 -1.46 1.07
N LEU A 17 -21.06 -1.66 0.97
CA LEU A 17 -20.07 -0.62 0.69
C LEU A 17 -19.90 0.45 1.79
N THR A 18 -20.38 0.21 3.01
CA THR A 18 -20.05 1.06 4.17
C THR A 18 -18.57 0.90 4.51
N LEU A 19 -17.87 2.02 4.69
CA LEU A 19 -16.46 2.03 5.10
C LEU A 19 -16.29 1.41 6.50
N LEU A 20 -15.46 0.38 6.61
CA LEU A 20 -15.10 -0.26 7.88
C LEU A 20 -13.71 0.20 8.34
N ARG A 21 -12.74 0.15 7.43
CA ARG A 21 -11.34 0.57 7.67
C ARG A 21 -10.72 1.19 6.43
N ALA A 22 -9.78 2.10 6.66
CA ALA A 22 -8.93 2.69 5.64
C ALA A 22 -7.48 2.64 6.10
N HIS A 23 -6.62 2.05 5.28
CA HIS A 23 -5.18 2.00 5.48
C HIS A 23 -4.52 3.00 4.53
N VAL A 24 -3.62 3.84 5.04
CA VAL A 24 -2.90 4.84 4.25
C VAL A 24 -1.64 4.22 3.67
N THR A 25 -1.47 4.31 2.35
CA THR A 25 -0.27 3.83 1.64
C THR A 25 0.54 4.97 1.01
N GLY A 26 0.04 6.20 1.04
CA GLY A 26 0.71 7.39 0.53
C GLY A 26 -0.10 8.69 0.72
N PRO A 27 0.31 9.80 0.07
CA PRO A 27 1.53 9.91 -0.73
C PRO A 27 2.78 9.74 0.15
N VAL A 28 3.93 9.47 -0.47
CA VAL A 28 5.22 9.31 0.21
C VAL A 28 6.28 10.18 -0.45
N GLU A 29 7.28 10.63 0.30
CA GLU A 29 8.45 11.31 -0.27
C GLU A 29 9.32 10.28 -0.99
N ASP A 30 9.31 10.34 -2.32
CA ASP A 30 9.99 9.36 -3.17
C ASP A 30 10.44 9.99 -4.49
N ASN A 31 11.24 9.27 -5.25
CA ASN A 31 11.52 9.55 -6.65
C ASN A 31 11.81 8.23 -7.38
N GLU A 32 11.19 8.03 -8.52
CA GLU A 32 11.29 6.79 -9.32
C GLU A 32 12.73 6.42 -9.69
N LYS A 33 13.65 7.39 -9.73
CA LYS A 33 15.07 7.18 -10.02
C LYS A 33 15.88 6.69 -8.80
N CYS A 34 15.31 6.69 -7.60
CA CYS A 34 15.99 6.26 -6.38
C CYS A 34 16.00 4.73 -6.25
N TYR A 35 17.17 4.11 -6.40
CA TYR A 35 17.36 2.69 -6.08
C TYR A 35 18.67 2.48 -5.29
N PRO A 36 18.62 1.83 -4.11
CA PRO A 36 17.43 1.40 -3.34
C PRO A 36 16.53 2.59 -2.90
N PRO A 37 15.29 2.34 -2.47
CA PRO A 37 14.38 3.42 -2.07
C PRO A 37 14.91 4.22 -0.86
N PRO A 38 14.42 5.47 -0.64
CA PRO A 38 14.94 6.39 0.38
C PRO A 38 14.91 5.86 1.83
N SER A 39 14.01 4.91 2.12
CA SER A 39 13.91 4.25 3.43
C SER A 39 15.08 3.31 3.75
N VAL A 40 15.86 2.92 2.74
CA VAL A 40 17.00 2.00 2.84
C VAL A 40 18.31 2.75 2.62
N GLN A 41 18.35 3.67 1.65
CA GLN A 41 19.57 4.40 1.28
C GLN A 41 19.24 5.84 0.86
N SER A 42 20.12 6.79 1.20
CA SER A 42 19.99 8.17 0.76
C SER A 42 19.98 8.27 -0.76
N CYS A 43 19.00 8.98 -1.30
CA CYS A 43 18.86 9.18 -2.75
C CYS A 43 19.56 10.46 -3.22
N PRO A 44 20.33 10.43 -4.33
CA PRO A 44 20.96 11.62 -4.90
C PRO A 44 20.01 12.48 -5.75
N HIS A 45 18.80 12.01 -6.03
CA HIS A 45 17.78 12.74 -6.78
C HIS A 45 16.86 13.50 -5.82
N GLY A 46 16.29 14.63 -6.28
CA GLY A 46 15.31 15.38 -5.51
C GLY A 46 14.09 14.53 -5.20
N LEU A 47 13.76 14.39 -3.93
CA LEU A 47 12.54 13.71 -3.48
C LEU A 47 11.34 14.66 -3.64
N GLY A 48 10.17 14.08 -3.87
CA GLY A 48 8.92 14.81 -3.80
C GLY A 48 7.76 13.91 -3.42
N SER A 49 6.67 14.55 -3.01
CA SER A 49 5.43 13.86 -2.68
C SER A 49 4.90 13.10 -3.89
N THR A 50 4.98 11.77 -3.82
CA THR A 50 4.66 10.84 -4.90
C THR A 50 3.49 9.97 -4.47
N ASP A 51 2.48 9.89 -5.35
CA ASP A 51 1.33 9.02 -5.16
C ASP A 51 1.72 7.53 -5.25
N ASN A 52 1.23 6.74 -4.30
CA ASN A 52 1.42 5.31 -4.28
C ASN A 52 0.21 4.60 -4.89
N VAL A 53 0.33 4.19 -6.15
CA VAL A 53 -0.72 3.48 -6.89
C VAL A 53 -0.74 2.02 -6.47
N ASN A 54 -1.87 1.49 -6.00
CA ASN A 54 -2.01 0.06 -5.79
C ASN A 54 -1.89 -0.69 -7.14
N LYS A 55 -0.90 -1.58 -7.24
CA LYS A 55 -0.58 -2.37 -8.45
C LYS A 55 -1.01 -3.83 -8.32
N LEU A 56 -1.07 -4.34 -7.10
CA LEU A 56 -1.53 -5.69 -6.80
C LEU A 56 -2.30 -5.69 -5.49
N LEU A 57 -3.41 -6.42 -5.46
CA LEU A 57 -4.22 -6.67 -4.28
C LEU A 57 -4.69 -8.12 -4.31
N LEU A 58 -4.19 -8.93 -3.37
CA LEU A 58 -4.45 -10.37 -3.33
C LEU A 58 -4.84 -10.80 -1.92
N LEU A 59 -5.99 -11.45 -1.80
CA LEU A 59 -6.43 -12.13 -0.58
C LEU A 59 -5.70 -13.46 -0.43
N ASP A 60 -4.93 -13.60 0.65
CA ASP A 60 -4.28 -14.85 1.06
C ASP A 60 -5.10 -15.47 2.20
N TYR A 61 -6.09 -16.28 1.82
CA TYR A 61 -7.00 -16.93 2.77
C TYR A 61 -6.29 -17.93 3.69
N ALA A 62 -5.24 -18.60 3.20
CA ALA A 62 -4.50 -19.58 3.99
C ALA A 62 -3.78 -18.94 5.18
N ALA A 63 -3.23 -17.74 4.99
CA ALA A 63 -2.54 -17.00 6.04
C ALA A 63 -3.39 -15.88 6.68
N ASN A 64 -4.70 -15.80 6.36
CA ASN A 64 -5.63 -14.78 6.86
C ASN A 64 -5.08 -13.34 6.73
N ARG A 65 -4.53 -13.00 5.57
CA ARG A 65 -3.91 -11.70 5.29
C ARG A 65 -4.19 -11.20 3.87
N LEU A 66 -3.93 -9.92 3.66
CA LEU A 66 -4.03 -9.25 2.37
C LEU A 66 -2.63 -8.85 1.91
N LEU A 67 -2.21 -9.33 0.75
CA LEU A 67 -1.01 -8.84 0.07
C LEU A 67 -1.38 -7.63 -0.77
N ALA A 68 -0.72 -6.50 -0.51
CA ALA A 68 -0.89 -5.29 -1.30
C ALA A 68 0.46 -4.75 -1.77
N CYS A 69 0.61 -4.53 -3.07
CA CYS A 69 1.81 -3.94 -3.65
C CYS A 69 1.50 -2.57 -4.25
N GLY A 70 2.37 -1.62 -3.96
CA GLY A 70 2.30 -0.25 -4.46
C GLY A 70 3.21 -0.01 -5.66
N SER A 71 3.15 1.18 -6.24
CA SER A 71 4.11 1.66 -7.24
C SER A 71 5.29 2.40 -6.61
N ALA A 72 5.07 3.06 -5.47
CA ALA A 72 6.10 3.82 -4.78
C ALA A 72 7.15 2.91 -4.13
N SER A 73 8.27 3.49 -3.73
CA SER A 73 9.40 2.83 -3.08
C SER A 73 9.89 1.62 -3.87
N GLN A 74 10.04 1.78 -5.19
CA GLN A 74 10.51 0.72 -6.10
C GLN A 74 9.62 -0.54 -6.10
N GLY A 75 8.31 -0.37 -5.88
CA GLY A 75 7.33 -1.45 -6.02
C GLY A 75 7.21 -2.39 -4.81
N ILE A 76 7.52 -1.90 -3.61
CA ILE A 76 7.44 -2.72 -2.38
C ILE A 76 5.99 -3.20 -2.12
N CYS A 77 5.90 -4.45 -1.66
CA CYS A 77 4.67 -5.05 -1.16
C CYS A 77 4.61 -5.05 0.38
N GLN A 78 3.40 -5.13 0.91
CA GLN A 78 3.14 -5.27 2.34
C GLN A 78 2.01 -6.26 2.60
N PHE A 79 2.05 -6.89 3.78
CA PHE A 79 0.96 -7.71 4.29
C PHE A 79 0.10 -6.89 5.24
N LEU A 80 -1.21 -6.97 5.08
CA LEU A 80 -2.19 -6.37 5.98
C LEU A 80 -3.05 -7.46 6.61
N ARG A 81 -3.39 -7.33 7.90
CA ARG A 81 -4.41 -8.18 8.54
C ARG A 81 -5.79 -7.95 7.90
N LEU A 82 -6.56 -9.01 7.69
CA LEU A 82 -7.90 -8.90 7.09
C LEU A 82 -8.90 -8.17 7.99
N ASP A 83 -8.78 -8.34 9.30
CA ASP A 83 -9.65 -7.80 10.33
C ASP A 83 -9.63 -6.26 10.39
N ASP A 84 -8.44 -5.66 10.52
CA ASP A 84 -8.28 -4.23 10.78
C ASP A 84 -7.40 -3.47 9.77
N LEU A 85 -6.86 -4.14 8.76
CA LEU A 85 -5.86 -3.61 7.81
C LEU A 85 -4.56 -3.12 8.48
N PHE A 86 -4.20 -3.65 9.65
CA PHE A 86 -2.91 -3.37 10.26
C PHE A 86 -1.78 -4.00 9.44
N LYS A 87 -0.69 -3.25 9.26
CA LYS A 87 0.51 -3.71 8.55
C LYS A 87 1.28 -4.70 9.42
N LEU A 88 1.52 -5.90 8.88
CA LEU A 88 2.32 -6.95 9.49
C LEU A 88 3.82 -6.75 9.25
#